data_AF-A0ABD0PC60-F1
#
_entry.id   AF-A0ABD0PC60-F1
#
_cell.length_a   1.000
_cell.length_b   1.000
_cell.length_c   1.000
_cell.angle_alpha   90.00
_cell.angle_beta   90.00
_cell.angle_gamma   90.00
#
_symmetry.space_group_name_H-M   'P 1'
#
loop_
_entity.id
_entity.type
_entity.pdbx_description
1 polymer ?
#
loop_
_entity_poly.entity_id
_entity_poly.type
_entity_poly.pdbx_seq_one_letter_code
_entity_poly.pdbx_strand_id
1 'polypeptide(L)' 'VDCGHPGSPPHAVVMGDKFTFGSTVHYRCLEDRALIGESTRTCQLNGQWSGSQPHCS' A
#
# COMPACT_ATOMS: atom_id res chain seq x y z
N VAL A 1 -7.17 -6.48 -14.75
CA VAL A 1 -6.79 -7.04 -13.44
C VAL A 1 -6.90 -5.94 -12.42
N ASP A 2 -7.77 -6.11 -11.44
CA ASP A 2 -7.98 -5.19 -10.33
C ASP A 2 -7.47 -5.90 -9.07
N CYS A 3 -6.58 -5.25 -8.32
CA CYS A 3 -6.03 -5.82 -7.08
C CYS A 3 -6.90 -5.52 -5.86
N GLY A 4 -7.94 -4.71 -6.03
CA GLY A 4 -8.78 -4.21 -4.96
C GLY A 4 -8.04 -3.28 -4.01
N HIS A 5 -8.75 -2.83 -2.98
CA HIS A 5 -8.19 -1.93 -1.99
C HIS A 5 -7.02 -2.63 -1.26
N PRO A 6 -5.81 -2.05 -1.23
CA PRO A 6 -4.60 -2.72 -0.75
C PRO A 6 -4.57 -2.95 0.77
N GLY A 7 -5.62 -2.52 1.49
CA GLY A 7 -5.73 -2.53 2.94
C GLY A 7 -5.03 -1.32 3.57
N SER A 8 -5.64 -0.75 4.60
CA SER A 8 -5.13 0.40 5.36
C SER A 8 -4.66 -0.05 6.74
N PRO A 9 -3.35 -0.08 7.01
CA PRO A 9 -2.80 -0.37 8.32
C PRO A 9 -3.28 0.64 9.38
N PRO A 10 -3.36 0.25 10.66
CA PRO A 10 -3.60 1.17 11.76
C PRO A 10 -2.55 2.28 11.74
N HIS A 11 -2.99 3.53 11.98
CA HIS A 11 -2.11 4.70 11.99
C HIS A 11 -1.34 4.92 10.67
N ALA A 12 -1.83 4.38 9.54
CA ALA A 12 -1.29 4.64 8.21
C ALA A 12 -2.38 5.15 7.27
N VAL A 13 -1.99 5.98 6.31
CA VAL A 13 -2.82 6.41 5.18
C VAL A 13 -2.29 5.80 3.90
N VAL A 14 -3.22 5.34 3.06
CA VAL A 14 -2.94 4.86 1.71
C VAL A 14 -3.26 5.98 0.73
N MET A 15 -2.29 6.31 -0.12
CA MET A 15 -2.39 7.28 -1.19
C MET A 15 -2.32 6.53 -2.53
N GLY A 16 -3.43 6.53 -3.26
CA GLY A 16 -3.49 5.95 -4.60
C GLY A 16 -4.84 6.24 -5.24
N ASP A 17 -4.79 6.63 -6.51
CA ASP A 17 -5.97 6.96 -7.33
C ASP A 17 -6.52 5.73 -8.07
N LYS A 18 -5.69 4.70 -8.31
CA LYS A 18 -6.05 3.50 -9.05
C LYS A 18 -5.54 2.23 -8.36
N PHE A 19 -6.35 1.19 -8.42
CA PHE A 19 -6.06 -0.13 -7.82
C PHE A 19 -5.97 -1.23 -8.89
N THR A 20 -5.66 -0.84 -10.13
CA THR A 20 -5.57 -1.73 -11.29
C THR A 20 -4.13 -2.15 -11.57
N PHE A 21 -3.94 -3.20 -12.36
CA PHE A 21 -2.60 -3.69 -12.76
C PHE A 21 -1.68 -2.57 -13.23
N GLY A 22 -0.46 -2.55 -12.69
CA GLY A 22 0.55 -1.53 -12.94
C GLY A 22 0.35 -0.22 -12.17
N SER A 23 -0.75 -0.07 -11.40
CA SER A 23 -0.93 1.06 -10.49
C SER A 23 -0.12 0.86 -9.22
N THR A 24 0.43 1.94 -8.69
CA THR A 24 1.24 1.96 -7.48
C THR A 24 0.56 2.81 -6.42
N VAL A 25 0.50 2.29 -5.20
CA VAL A 25 -0.04 2.99 -4.03
C VAL A 25 1.11 3.30 -3.07
N HIS A 26 0.99 4.41 -2.36
CA HIS A 26 1.93 4.84 -1.35
C HIS A 26 1.29 4.75 0.03
N TYR A 27 2.04 4.27 1.01
CA TYR A 27 1.70 4.21 2.40
C TYR A 27 2.46 5.29 3.16
N ARG A 28 1.76 6.00 4.04
CA ARG A 28 2.35 7.01 4.91
C ARG A 28 1.84 6.83 6.33
N CYS A 29 2.73 6.76 7.30
CA CYS A 29 2.32 6.74 8.69
C CYS A 29 1.77 8.11 9.12
N LEU A 30 0.73 8.07 9.95
CA LEU A 30 0.21 9.21 10.70
C LEU A 30 1.11 9.44 11.91
N GLU A 31 1.18 10.69 12.37
CA GLU A 31 2.16 11.16 13.38
C GLU A 31 3.62 11.01 12.90
N ASP A 32 4.59 11.30 13.76
CA ASP A 32 6.03 11.19 13.48
C ASP A 32 6.52 9.73 13.51
N ARG A 33 5.65 8.78 13.14
CA ARG A 33 5.92 7.35 13.19
C ARG A 33 6.74 6.90 12.01
N ALA A 34 7.60 5.92 12.25
CA ALA A 34 8.39 5.27 11.21
C ALA A 34 7.56 4.17 10.54
N LEU A 35 7.52 4.20 9.20
CA LEU A 35 6.96 3.12 8.41
C LEU A 35 7.95 1.96 8.34
N ILE A 36 7.54 0.79 8.80
CA ILE A 36 8.33 -0.43 8.77
C ILE A 36 7.86 -1.29 7.60
N GLY A 37 8.75 -1.51 6.64
CA GLY A 37 8.49 -2.27 5.40
C GLY A 37 8.51 -1.40 4.15
N GLU A 38 7.81 -1.86 3.10
CA GLU A 38 7.69 -1.09 1.86
C GLU A 38 6.65 0.03 2.00
N SER A 39 7.08 1.28 1.80
CA SER A 39 6.17 2.44 1.73
C SER A 39 5.35 2.48 0.45
N THR A 40 5.56 1.56 -0.49
CA THR A 40 4.85 1.52 -1.77
C THR A 40 4.49 0.11 -2.14
N ARG A 41 3.34 -0.07 -2.80
CA ARG A 41 2.97 -1.38 -3.35
C ARG A 41 2.43 -1.20 -4.76
N THR A 42 2.73 -2.13 -5.65
CA THR A 42 2.32 -2.10 -7.05
C THR A 42 1.39 -3.27 -7.35
N CYS A 43 0.28 -3.01 -8.00
CA CYS A 43 -0.67 -4.05 -8.38
C CYS A 43 -0.10 -4.93 -9.48
N GLN A 44 0.07 -6.22 -9.18
CA GLN A 44 0.65 -7.22 -10.07
C GLN A 44 -0.43 -7.92 -10.91
N LEU A 45 -0.01 -8.63 -11.97
CA LEU A 45 -0.91 -9.27 -12.93
C LEU A 45 -1.75 -10.40 -12.29
N ASN A 46 -1.29 -10.94 -11.17
CA ASN A 46 -2.00 -11.93 -10.37
C ASN A 46 -3.16 -11.34 -9.55
N GLY A 47 -3.42 -10.03 -9.64
CA GLY A 47 -4.44 -9.36 -8.83
C GLY A 47 -4.04 -9.19 -7.36
N GLN A 48 -2.74 -9.27 -7.06
CA GLN A 48 -2.20 -9.02 -5.73
C GLN A 48 -1.25 -7.83 -5.73
N TRP A 49 -1.19 -7.16 -4.60
CA TRP A 49 -0.25 -6.07 -4.37
C TRP A 49 1.16 -6.62 -4.10
N SER A 50 2.16 -6.07 -4.78
CA SER A 50 3.56 -6.42 -4.59
C SER A 50 4.00 -6.14 -3.15
N GLY A 51 4.92 -6.97 -2.64
CA GLY A 51 5.48 -6.80 -1.30
C GLY A 51 4.50 -7.13 -0.17
N SER A 52 4.97 -6.93 1.06
CA SER A 52 4.18 -7.12 2.28
C SER A 52 3.46 -5.83 2.68
N GLN A 53 2.38 -5.96 3.45
CA GLN A 53 1.69 -4.79 4.01
C GLN A 53 2.59 -4.11 5.06
N PRO A 54 2.94 -2.82 4.88
CA PRO A 54 3.73 -2.09 5.86
C PRO A 54 2.92 -1.83 7.12
N HIS A 55 3.62 -1.57 8.22
CA HIS A 55 3.02 -1.19 9.50
C HIS A 55 3.78 -0.01 10.09
N CYS A 56 3.08 0.79 10.89
CA CYS A 56 3.66 1.93 11.59
C CYS A 56 4.08 1.51 12.99
N SER A 57 5.30 1.85 13.39
CA SER A 57 5.83 1.66 14.74
C SER A 57 5.38 2.75 15.71
#